data_AF-A0A8J2YC72-F1
#
_entry.id   AF-A0A8J2YC72-F1
#
_cell.length_a   1.000
_cell.length_b   1.000
_cell.length_c   1.000
_cell.angle_alpha   90.00
_cell.angle_beta   90.00
_cell.angle_gamma   90.00
#
_symmetry.space_group_name_H-M   'P 1'
#
loop_
_entity.id
_entity.type
_entity.pdbx_description
1 polymer ?
#
loop_
_entity_poly.entity_id
_entity_poly.type
_entity_poly.pdbx_seq_one_letter_code
_entity_poly.pdbx_strand_id
1 'polypeptide(L)'
;MRILIICLYLLISFNSFSQNREEIQADFEMQGYFKDYWKFDLDSLEKREFKYVRDINSIFGGFRFERDRDNGITELIYSIQIDYPVGKWMEYKEYQVHVFSKNDTIIGLINYDPFREKTNFYFDFEVLKKQIDFHNTYYKTNFTISDFVDQILDDRIYGYVCGYAPVVYDVPRYNELLFDDKKNISEFRHWIKSFNPELQTYGVDALEYLEKNKKVKLTESDKKIIRTIKKRNSTLNTCSGCLGVFEKANGE
;
A
#
# COMPACT_ATOMS: atom_id res chain seq x y z
N MET A 1 -8.19 -37.47 -27.99
CA MET A 1 -8.31 -36.37 -26.99
C MET A 1 -7.14 -36.37 -25.99
N ARG A 2 -5.89 -36.50 -26.47
CA ARG A 2 -4.66 -36.45 -25.64
C ARG A 2 -3.52 -35.62 -26.26
N ILE A 3 -3.72 -35.08 -27.47
CA ILE A 3 -2.73 -34.25 -28.18
C ILE A 3 -3.03 -32.75 -28.02
N LEU A 4 -4.25 -32.37 -27.59
CA LEU A 4 -4.62 -30.97 -27.40
C LEU A 4 -4.17 -30.33 -26.08
N ILE A 5 -3.72 -31.13 -25.09
CA ILE A 5 -3.36 -30.61 -23.75
C ILE A 5 -1.90 -30.14 -23.69
N ILE A 6 -1.03 -30.62 -24.59
CA ILE A 6 0.40 -30.25 -24.58
C ILE A 6 0.64 -28.87 -25.21
N CYS A 7 -0.18 -28.45 -26.17
CA CYS A 7 -0.06 -27.10 -26.76
C CYS A 7 -0.52 -25.98 -25.83
N LEU A 8 -1.34 -26.27 -24.81
CA LEU A 8 -1.79 -25.25 -23.86
C LEU A 8 -0.70 -24.89 -22.84
N TYR A 9 0.19 -25.82 -22.49
CA TYR A 9 1.32 -25.54 -21.59
C TYR A 9 2.47 -24.78 -22.26
N LEU A 10 2.61 -24.86 -23.59
CA LEU A 10 3.64 -24.12 -24.35
C LEU A 10 3.22 -22.68 -24.67
N LEU A 11 1.93 -22.34 -24.57
CA LEU A 11 1.44 -20.99 -24.79
C LEU A 11 1.35 -20.17 -23.50
N ILE A 12 1.39 -20.80 -22.31
CA ILE A 12 1.39 -20.10 -21.03
C ILE A 12 2.79 -19.53 -20.68
N SER A 13 3.87 -20.02 -21.31
CA SER A 13 5.22 -19.47 -21.06
C SER A 13 5.54 -18.16 -21.80
N PHE A 14 4.68 -17.68 -22.71
CA PHE A 14 4.95 -16.48 -23.52
C PHE A 14 4.40 -15.16 -22.96
N ASN A 15 3.70 -15.17 -21.82
CA ASN A 15 3.30 -13.95 -21.12
C ASN A 15 4.21 -13.60 -19.92
N SER A 16 5.34 -14.30 -19.78
CA SER A 16 6.42 -13.82 -18.92
C SER A 16 7.09 -12.68 -19.68
N PHE A 17 6.77 -11.42 -19.36
CA PHE A 17 7.54 -10.28 -19.86
C PHE A 17 9.03 -10.59 -19.69
N SER A 18 9.73 -10.82 -20.80
CA SER A 18 11.11 -11.31 -20.81
C SER A 18 12.01 -10.23 -20.23
N GLN A 19 12.31 -10.30 -18.92
CA GLN A 19 13.38 -9.49 -18.33
C GLN A 19 14.67 -9.83 -19.07
N ASN A 20 15.35 -8.81 -19.60
CA ASN A 20 16.68 -9.02 -20.16
C ASN A 20 17.68 -9.29 -19.03
N ARG A 21 18.85 -9.82 -19.38
CA ARG A 21 19.85 -10.25 -18.40
C ARG A 21 20.32 -9.08 -17.55
N GLU A 22 20.48 -7.93 -18.17
CA GLU A 22 20.94 -6.68 -17.56
C GLU A 22 19.95 -6.21 -16.49
N GLU A 23 18.66 -6.25 -16.80
CA GLU A 23 17.60 -5.92 -15.85
C GLU A 23 17.59 -6.88 -14.66
N ILE A 24 17.72 -8.19 -14.89
CA ILE A 24 17.78 -9.18 -13.81
C ILE A 24 18.97 -8.88 -12.87
N GLN A 25 20.10 -8.47 -13.44
CA GLN A 25 21.29 -8.13 -12.67
C GLN A 25 21.12 -6.83 -11.89
N ALA A 26 20.53 -5.79 -12.49
CA ALA A 26 20.17 -4.56 -11.81
C ALA A 26 19.15 -4.81 -10.69
N ASP A 27 18.12 -5.63 -10.93
CA ASP A 27 17.13 -6.03 -9.92
C ASP A 27 17.80 -6.74 -8.75
N PHE A 28 18.74 -7.65 -9.01
CA PHE A 28 19.48 -8.36 -7.98
C PHE A 28 20.32 -7.43 -7.11
N GLU A 29 20.96 -6.41 -7.69
CA GLU A 29 21.70 -5.39 -6.92
C GLU A 29 20.76 -4.56 -6.04
N MET A 30 19.60 -4.17 -6.56
CA MET A 30 18.59 -3.43 -5.79
C MET A 30 18.00 -4.27 -4.67
N GLN A 31 17.66 -5.53 -4.92
CA GLN A 31 17.22 -6.44 -3.85
C GLN A 31 18.33 -6.66 -2.81
N GLY A 32 19.59 -6.70 -3.23
CA GLY A 32 20.74 -6.74 -2.33
C GLY A 32 20.82 -5.51 -1.42
N TYR A 33 20.52 -4.32 -1.94
CA TYR A 33 20.41 -3.09 -1.15
C TYR A 33 19.26 -3.17 -0.15
N PHE A 34 18.05 -3.49 -0.62
CA PHE A 34 16.84 -3.53 0.22
C PHE A 34 16.89 -4.59 1.30
N LYS A 35 17.63 -5.68 1.09
CA LYS A 35 17.83 -6.72 2.10
C LYS A 35 18.46 -6.19 3.39
N ASP A 36 19.33 -5.18 3.29
CA ASP A 36 19.91 -4.48 4.44
C ASP A 36 19.00 -3.33 4.92
N TYR A 37 17.69 -3.60 5.00
CA TYR A 37 16.63 -2.60 5.22
C TYR A 37 16.87 -1.66 6.42
N TRP A 38 17.54 -2.14 7.47
CA TRP A 38 17.82 -1.36 8.69
C TRP A 38 18.82 -0.20 8.44
N LYS A 39 19.47 -0.18 7.28
CA LYS A 39 20.34 0.91 6.81
C LYS A 39 19.72 1.68 5.64
N PHE A 40 18.45 1.40 5.31
CA PHE A 40 17.81 2.07 4.18
C PHE A 40 17.80 3.57 4.42
N ASP A 41 18.34 4.28 3.43
CA ASP A 41 18.37 5.74 3.35
C ASP A 41 18.40 6.11 1.86
N LEU A 42 17.55 7.06 1.45
CA LEU A 42 17.41 7.42 0.03
C LEU A 42 18.67 8.14 -0.45
N ASP A 43 19.20 9.07 0.34
CA ASP A 43 20.42 9.82 0.01
C ASP A 43 21.64 8.90 -0.14
N SER A 44 21.72 7.86 0.70
CA SER A 44 22.77 6.84 0.63
C SER A 44 22.59 5.91 -0.57
N LEU A 45 21.35 5.62 -0.97
CA LEU A 45 21.05 4.84 -2.17
C LEU A 45 21.51 5.58 -3.43
N GLU A 46 21.17 6.86 -3.56
CA GLU A 46 21.52 7.70 -4.71
C GLU A 46 23.04 7.84 -4.91
N LYS A 47 23.81 7.78 -3.83
CA LYS A 47 25.29 7.89 -3.85
C LYS A 47 25.99 6.54 -4.03
N ARG A 48 25.26 5.43 -4.01
CA ARG A 48 25.86 4.10 -4.05
C ARG A 48 26.30 3.75 -5.46
N GLU A 49 27.54 3.28 -5.57
CA GLU A 49 28.02 2.71 -6.83
C GLU A 49 27.50 1.27 -7.00
N PHE A 50 26.75 1.09 -8.09
CA PHE A 50 26.25 -0.20 -8.55
C PHE A 50 26.97 -0.62 -9.82
N LYS A 51 27.02 -1.92 -10.09
CA LYS A 51 27.67 -2.42 -11.31
C LYS A 51 26.72 -2.38 -12.51
N TYR A 52 25.44 -2.65 -12.28
CA TYR A 52 24.42 -2.79 -13.32
C TYR A 52 23.37 -1.68 -13.28
N VAL A 53 23.21 -1.02 -12.14
CA VAL A 53 22.46 0.25 -12.07
C VAL A 53 23.39 1.40 -12.42
N ARG A 54 22.99 2.23 -13.38
CA ARG A 54 23.77 3.38 -13.83
C ARG A 54 23.45 4.62 -13.02
N ASP A 55 22.18 4.82 -12.71
CA ASP A 55 21.69 5.98 -11.99
C ASP A 55 20.43 5.64 -11.17
N ILE A 56 20.24 6.38 -10.09
CA ILE A 56 18.99 6.42 -9.32
C ILE A 56 18.32 7.74 -9.68
N ASN A 57 17.24 7.66 -10.45
CA ASN A 57 16.65 8.83 -11.05
C ASN A 57 15.76 9.59 -10.04
N SER A 58 16.34 10.58 -9.37
CA SER A 58 15.66 11.43 -8.38
C SER A 58 14.72 12.49 -8.99
N ILE A 59 14.69 12.64 -10.32
CA ILE A 59 13.74 13.52 -11.01
C ILE A 59 12.37 12.85 -11.09
N PHE A 60 12.35 11.55 -11.36
CA PHE A 60 11.13 10.75 -11.53
C PHE A 60 10.80 9.86 -10.32
N GLY A 61 11.77 9.66 -9.43
CA GLY A 61 11.58 9.03 -8.12
C GLY A 61 11.76 10.00 -6.95
N GLY A 62 11.57 9.52 -5.74
CA GLY A 62 11.79 10.24 -4.49
C GLY A 62 10.78 9.87 -3.41
N PHE A 63 10.85 10.62 -2.31
CA PHE A 63 9.86 10.57 -1.24
C PHE A 63 8.47 10.95 -1.79
N ARG A 64 7.48 10.11 -1.47
CA ARG A 64 6.07 10.36 -1.80
C ARG A 64 5.40 10.98 -0.59
N PHE A 65 5.28 10.22 0.50
CA PHE A 65 4.65 10.69 1.72
C PHE A 65 4.99 9.85 2.95
N GLU A 66 4.64 10.42 4.09
CA GLU A 66 4.72 9.82 5.40
C GLU A 66 3.30 9.66 5.98
N ARG A 67 3.06 8.57 6.70
CA ARG A 67 1.83 8.40 7.48
C ARG A 67 2.04 7.61 8.76
N ASP A 68 1.34 8.05 9.80
CA ASP A 68 1.20 7.31 11.05
C ASP A 68 0.35 6.06 10.84
N ARG A 69 0.79 4.98 11.47
CA ARG A 69 0.09 3.70 11.61
C ARG A 69 -0.14 3.40 13.10
N ASP A 70 -0.95 2.38 13.37
CA ASP A 70 -1.28 2.03 14.74
C ASP A 70 -0.04 1.56 15.52
N ASN A 71 -0.11 1.69 16.86
CA ASN A 71 0.96 1.24 17.77
C ASN A 71 2.31 1.93 17.56
N GLY A 72 2.29 3.20 17.12
CA GLY A 72 3.47 4.06 16.97
C GLY A 72 4.40 3.63 15.83
N ILE A 73 3.84 2.99 14.81
CA ILE A 73 4.56 2.70 13.56
C ILE A 73 4.41 3.90 12.63
N THR A 74 5.51 4.30 12.01
CA THR A 74 5.51 5.27 10.92
C THR A 74 5.81 4.53 9.62
N GLU A 75 5.13 4.90 8.55
CA GLU A 75 5.41 4.41 7.21
C GLU A 75 5.82 5.56 6.30
N LEU A 76 6.95 5.39 5.63
CA LEU A 76 7.46 6.29 4.59
C LEU A 76 7.35 5.57 3.26
N ILE A 77 6.80 6.24 2.25
CA ILE A 77 6.61 5.68 0.91
C ILE A 77 7.47 6.44 -0.08
N TYR A 78 8.18 5.70 -0.91
CA TYR A 78 9.08 6.20 -1.94
C TYR A 78 8.73 5.59 -3.29
N SER A 79 8.88 6.36 -4.36
CA SER A 79 9.06 5.81 -5.71
C SER A 79 10.55 5.82 -6.01
N ILE A 80 11.13 4.72 -6.45
CA ILE A 80 12.55 4.63 -6.78
C ILE A 80 12.64 4.16 -8.22
N GLN A 81 13.08 5.04 -9.10
CA GLN A 81 13.40 4.69 -10.47
C GLN A 81 14.90 4.46 -10.60
N ILE A 82 15.27 3.32 -11.16
CA ILE A 82 16.65 3.00 -11.53
C ILE A 82 16.78 3.04 -13.04
N ASP A 83 17.91 3.54 -13.53
CA ASP A 83 18.27 3.49 -14.95
C ASP A 83 19.40 2.46 -15.14
N TYR A 84 19.27 1.55 -16.10
CA TYR A 84 20.25 0.48 -16.36
C TYR A 84 20.52 0.33 -17.87
N PRO A 85 21.75 -0.06 -18.26
CA PRO A 85 22.13 -0.16 -19.67
C PRO A 85 21.68 -1.49 -20.29
N VAL A 86 21.12 -1.42 -21.50
CA VAL A 86 20.77 -2.58 -22.34
C VAL A 86 21.42 -2.42 -23.71
N GLY A 87 22.59 -3.02 -23.87
CA GLY A 87 23.41 -2.85 -25.07
C GLY A 87 23.87 -1.40 -25.23
N LYS A 88 23.28 -0.68 -26.20
CA LYS A 88 23.56 0.76 -26.46
C LYS A 88 22.49 1.69 -25.90
N TRP A 89 21.42 1.14 -25.34
CA TRP A 89 20.27 1.89 -24.86
C TRP A 89 20.28 1.95 -23.33
N MET A 90 19.54 2.90 -22.78
CA MET A 90 19.20 2.96 -21.36
C MET A 90 17.73 2.57 -21.21
N GLU A 91 17.46 1.66 -20.30
CA GLU A 91 16.11 1.36 -19.84
C GLU A 91 15.97 1.78 -18.38
N TYR A 92 14.73 1.82 -17.90
CA TYR A 92 14.45 2.16 -16.51
C TYR A 92 13.52 1.14 -15.88
N LYS A 93 13.58 1.07 -14.56
CA LYS A 93 12.68 0.26 -13.75
C LYS A 93 12.27 1.02 -12.50
N GLU A 94 10.98 0.96 -12.17
CA GLU A 94 10.43 1.62 -10.98
C GLU A 94 10.17 0.60 -9.86
N TYR A 95 10.37 1.05 -8.63
CA TYR A 95 9.95 0.39 -7.41
C TYR A 95 9.12 1.34 -6.57
N GLN A 96 7.99 0.87 -6.06
CA GLN A 96 7.34 1.47 -4.90
C GLN A 96 7.94 0.84 -3.65
N VAL A 97 8.42 1.66 -2.71
CA VAL A 97 9.12 1.21 -1.51
C VAL A 97 8.44 1.78 -0.28
N HIS A 98 7.92 0.90 0.57
CA HIS A 98 7.28 1.23 1.83
C HIS A 98 8.25 0.88 2.96
N VAL A 99 8.68 1.86 3.73
CA VAL A 99 9.62 1.71 4.83
C VAL A 99 8.89 1.91 6.14
N PHE A 100 9.01 0.95 7.04
CA PHE A 100 8.33 0.96 8.33
C PHE A 100 9.33 1.21 9.44
N SER A 101 9.04 2.18 10.30
CA SER A 101 9.85 2.49 11.47
C SER A 101 9.03 2.50 12.75
N LYS A 102 9.71 2.25 13.87
CA LYS A 102 9.17 2.38 15.22
C LYS A 102 10.20 3.06 16.09
N ASN A 103 9.84 4.18 16.72
CA ASN A 103 10.75 5.00 17.53
C ASN A 103 12.06 5.29 16.76
N ASP A 104 11.93 5.81 15.53
CA ASP A 104 13.03 6.17 14.63
C ASP A 104 13.96 5.02 14.18
N THR A 105 13.61 3.77 14.50
CA THR A 105 14.33 2.58 14.03
C THR A 105 13.55 1.90 12.92
N ILE A 106 14.19 1.65 11.77
CA ILE A 106 13.55 0.90 10.67
C ILE A 106 13.37 -0.56 11.10
N ILE A 107 12.14 -1.03 11.05
CA ILE A 107 11.74 -2.40 11.42
C ILE A 107 11.47 -3.27 10.19
N GLY A 108 11.37 -2.67 9.00
CA GLY A 108 11.28 -3.38 7.75
C GLY A 108 10.91 -2.51 6.57
N LEU A 109 10.84 -3.16 5.41
CA LEU A 109 10.62 -2.55 4.12
C LEU A 109 9.86 -3.53 3.21
N ILE A 110 8.92 -3.03 2.43
CA ILE A 110 8.28 -3.73 1.31
C ILE A 110 8.67 -2.98 0.04
N ASN A 111 9.17 -3.69 -0.97
CA ASN A 111 9.39 -3.14 -2.31
C ASN A 111 8.57 -3.90 -3.35
N TYR A 112 7.99 -3.14 -4.27
CA TYR A 112 7.02 -3.62 -5.24
C TYR A 112 7.34 -3.06 -6.63
N ASP A 113 7.42 -3.94 -7.63
CA ASP A 113 7.49 -3.59 -9.05
C ASP A 113 6.05 -3.45 -9.58
N PRO A 114 5.55 -2.21 -9.81
CA PRO A 114 4.16 -1.98 -10.22
C PRO A 114 3.84 -2.50 -11.62
N PHE A 115 4.84 -2.66 -12.49
CA PHE A 115 4.64 -3.14 -13.85
C PHE A 115 4.50 -4.66 -13.92
N ARG A 116 5.13 -5.38 -12.99
CA ARG A 116 5.15 -6.85 -12.97
C ARG A 116 4.44 -7.49 -11.80
N GLU A 117 3.91 -6.66 -10.90
CA GLU A 117 3.26 -7.09 -9.68
C GLU A 117 4.17 -7.97 -8.79
N LYS A 118 5.48 -7.70 -8.81
CA LYS A 118 6.48 -8.48 -8.05
C LYS A 118 6.78 -7.79 -6.72
N THR A 119 6.48 -8.48 -5.63
CA THR A 119 6.72 -8.00 -4.26
C THR A 119 7.90 -8.72 -3.61
N ASN A 120 8.77 -7.95 -2.95
CA ASN A 120 9.72 -8.45 -1.97
C ASN A 120 9.54 -7.68 -0.66
N PHE A 121 9.85 -8.31 0.45
CA PHE A 121 9.78 -7.66 1.75
C PHE A 121 10.83 -8.20 2.71
N TYR A 122 11.33 -7.31 3.55
CA TYR A 122 12.40 -7.57 4.51
C TYR A 122 12.02 -6.93 5.84
N PHE A 123 11.93 -7.72 6.91
CA PHE A 123 11.47 -7.25 8.21
C PHE A 123 12.26 -7.88 9.35
N ASP A 124 12.26 -7.20 10.49
CA ASP A 124 12.35 -7.85 11.79
C ASP A 124 11.03 -8.58 12.03
N PHE A 125 11.04 -9.89 11.79
CA PHE A 125 9.84 -10.72 11.90
C PHE A 125 9.29 -10.82 13.32
N GLU A 126 10.11 -10.64 14.35
CA GLU A 126 9.61 -10.61 15.73
C GLU A 126 8.81 -9.34 16.00
N VAL A 127 9.31 -8.20 15.52
CA VAL A 127 8.61 -6.92 15.64
C VAL A 127 7.35 -6.88 14.79
N LEU A 128 7.43 -7.34 13.53
CA LEU A 128 6.27 -7.42 12.64
C LEU A 128 5.17 -8.32 13.22
N LYS A 129 5.55 -9.49 13.76
CA LYS A 129 4.57 -10.40 14.39
C LYS A 129 3.88 -9.74 15.58
N LYS A 130 4.62 -9.07 16.47
CA LYS A 130 4.03 -8.32 17.59
C LYS A 130 3.04 -7.24 17.11
N GLN A 131 3.33 -6.61 15.97
CA GLN A 131 2.43 -5.62 15.37
C GLN A 131 1.14 -6.25 14.83
N ILE A 132 1.24 -7.38 14.13
CA ILE A 132 0.08 -8.11 13.62
C ILE A 132 -0.77 -8.65 14.77
N ASP A 133 -0.15 -9.18 15.83
CA ASP A 133 -0.84 -9.68 17.02
C ASP A 133 -1.58 -8.54 17.75
N PHE A 134 -0.96 -7.37 17.86
CA PHE A 134 -1.61 -6.16 18.38
C PHE A 134 -2.85 -5.80 17.55
N HIS A 135 -2.71 -5.74 16.21
CA HIS A 135 -3.81 -5.43 15.30
C HIS A 135 -4.96 -6.42 15.44
N ASN A 136 -4.65 -7.72 15.38
CA ASN A 136 -5.63 -8.79 15.50
C ASN A 136 -6.40 -8.73 16.82
N THR A 137 -5.69 -8.45 17.92
CA THR A 137 -6.31 -8.28 19.23
C THR A 137 -7.21 -7.04 19.28
N TYR A 138 -6.75 -5.92 18.73
CA TYR A 138 -7.46 -4.64 18.79
C TYR A 138 -8.73 -4.64 17.91
N TYR A 139 -8.59 -5.07 16.67
CA TYR A 139 -9.63 -5.07 15.64
C TYR A 139 -10.48 -6.34 15.61
N LYS A 140 -10.12 -7.35 16.42
CA LYS A 140 -10.75 -8.67 16.45
C LYS A 140 -10.73 -9.32 15.07
N THR A 141 -9.53 -9.44 14.52
CA THR A 141 -9.23 -10.07 13.23
C THR A 141 -8.30 -11.26 13.44
N ASN A 142 -8.00 -11.98 12.36
CA ASN A 142 -7.05 -13.09 12.35
C ASN A 142 -6.13 -13.00 11.13
N PHE A 143 -5.64 -11.80 10.85
CA PHE A 143 -4.77 -11.50 9.72
C PHE A 143 -3.38 -12.08 9.92
N THR A 144 -2.74 -12.39 8.81
CA THR A 144 -1.40 -12.94 8.68
C THR A 144 -0.42 -11.88 8.17
N ILE A 145 0.85 -12.25 8.01
CA ILE A 145 1.84 -11.41 7.34
C ILE A 145 1.46 -11.17 5.87
N SER A 146 0.87 -12.17 5.19
CA SER A 146 0.40 -11.99 3.81
C SER A 146 -0.68 -10.92 3.76
N ASP A 147 -1.70 -11.03 4.63
CA ASP A 147 -2.78 -10.03 4.69
C ASP A 147 -2.25 -8.61 4.96
N PHE A 148 -1.21 -8.49 5.78
CA PHE A 148 -0.54 -7.20 5.99
C PHE A 148 0.10 -6.67 4.70
N VAL A 149 0.94 -7.48 4.04
CA VAL A 149 1.62 -7.06 2.80
C VAL A 149 0.60 -6.74 1.71
N ASP A 150 -0.38 -7.62 1.50
CA ASP A 150 -1.39 -7.49 0.46
C ASP A 150 -2.25 -6.22 0.67
N GLN A 151 -2.67 -5.94 1.90
CA GLN A 151 -3.49 -4.75 2.18
C GLN A 151 -2.69 -3.44 2.17
N ILE A 152 -1.39 -3.48 2.48
CA ILE A 152 -0.52 -2.30 2.37
C ILE A 152 -0.30 -1.92 0.90
N LEU A 153 -0.12 -2.92 0.03
CA LEU A 153 0.13 -2.73 -1.40
C LEU A 153 -1.14 -2.57 -2.23
N ASP A 154 -2.30 -2.81 -1.64
CA ASP A 154 -3.60 -2.53 -2.26
C ASP A 154 -3.72 -1.02 -2.53
N ASP A 155 -3.41 -0.61 -3.76
CA ASP A 155 -3.39 0.78 -4.20
C ASP A 155 -4.83 1.31 -4.28
N ARG A 156 -5.30 1.81 -3.13
CA ARG A 156 -6.59 2.44 -2.99
C ARG A 156 -6.41 3.93 -2.97
N ILE A 157 -7.21 4.57 -3.80
CA ILE A 157 -7.32 6.02 -3.84
C ILE A 157 -8.58 6.41 -3.07
N TYR A 158 -8.40 7.24 -2.04
CA TYR A 158 -9.47 7.85 -1.29
C TYR A 158 -9.95 9.16 -1.94
N GLY A 159 -11.25 9.24 -2.23
CA GLY A 159 -11.84 10.46 -2.75
C GLY A 159 -13.19 10.21 -3.42
N TYR A 160 -14.17 11.05 -3.10
CA TYR A 160 -15.48 11.05 -3.75
C TYR A 160 -15.51 11.86 -5.05
N VAL A 161 -14.41 12.52 -5.38
CA VAL A 161 -14.25 13.45 -6.49
C VAL A 161 -12.92 13.12 -7.16
N CYS A 162 -12.97 12.51 -8.35
CA CYS A 162 -11.79 12.09 -9.10
C CYS A 162 -11.79 12.73 -10.49
N GLY A 163 -10.71 13.43 -10.85
CA GLY A 163 -10.52 14.04 -12.17
C GLY A 163 -11.07 15.47 -12.31
N TYR A 164 -11.18 15.94 -13.56
CA TYR A 164 -11.59 17.32 -13.91
C TYR A 164 -13.08 17.61 -13.65
N ALA A 165 -13.90 16.59 -13.39
CA ALA A 165 -15.31 16.73 -13.05
C ALA A 165 -15.60 15.89 -11.80
N PRO A 166 -16.07 16.48 -10.69
CA PRO A 166 -16.47 15.71 -9.54
C PRO A 166 -17.60 14.77 -9.90
N VAL A 167 -17.41 13.47 -9.69
CA VAL A 167 -18.50 12.51 -9.72
C VAL A 167 -19.27 12.63 -8.42
N VAL A 168 -20.12 13.64 -8.34
CA VAL A 168 -21.02 13.83 -7.20
C VAL A 168 -22.13 12.81 -7.31
N TYR A 169 -22.06 11.76 -6.50
CA TYR A 169 -23.19 10.87 -6.30
C TYR A 169 -24.14 11.45 -5.26
N ASP A 170 -25.46 11.35 -5.50
CA ASP A 170 -26.47 11.72 -4.50
C ASP A 170 -26.32 10.91 -3.21
N VAL A 171 -25.80 9.69 -3.33
CA VAL A 171 -25.41 8.81 -2.22
C VAL A 171 -23.93 8.46 -2.37
N PRO A 172 -23.08 8.72 -1.35
CA PRO A 172 -21.69 8.28 -1.38
C PRO A 172 -21.56 6.77 -1.60
N ARG A 173 -20.56 6.37 -2.38
CA ARG A 173 -20.30 4.97 -2.71
C ARG A 173 -18.83 4.72 -3.00
N TYR A 174 -18.40 3.49 -2.80
CA TYR A 174 -17.08 3.01 -3.17
C TYR A 174 -17.15 1.53 -3.56
N ASN A 175 -16.45 1.14 -4.63
CA ASN A 175 -16.47 -0.22 -5.19
C ASN A 175 -17.90 -0.78 -5.38
N GLU A 176 -18.77 0.02 -6.01
CA GLU A 176 -20.21 -0.24 -6.21
C GLU A 176 -21.06 -0.39 -4.93
N LEU A 177 -20.49 -0.28 -3.73
CA LEU A 177 -21.24 -0.33 -2.48
C LEU A 177 -21.78 1.06 -2.12
N LEU A 178 -23.10 1.20 -2.15
CA LEU A 178 -23.80 2.38 -1.68
C LEU A 178 -23.75 2.46 -0.15
N PHE A 179 -23.38 3.62 0.38
CA PHE A 179 -23.24 3.83 1.83
C PHE A 179 -24.58 3.91 2.56
N ASP A 180 -25.68 3.90 1.82
CA ASP A 180 -27.03 3.98 2.35
C ASP A 180 -27.75 2.61 2.37
N ASP A 181 -27.11 1.56 1.84
CA ASP A 181 -27.62 0.19 1.88
C ASP A 181 -27.14 -0.56 3.13
N LYS A 182 -28.08 -0.88 4.01
CA LYS A 182 -27.82 -1.62 5.26
C LYS A 182 -27.24 -3.01 5.03
N LYS A 183 -27.44 -3.62 3.86
CA LYS A 183 -26.87 -4.94 3.52
C LYS A 183 -25.34 -4.91 3.49
N ASN A 184 -24.76 -3.75 3.21
CA ASN A 184 -23.31 -3.56 3.09
C ASN A 184 -22.62 -3.33 4.45
N ILE A 185 -23.37 -3.24 5.55
CA ILE A 185 -22.80 -2.93 6.88
C ILE A 185 -21.69 -3.91 7.31
N SER A 186 -21.81 -5.19 6.95
CA SER A 186 -20.79 -6.18 7.29
C SER A 186 -19.47 -5.88 6.59
N GLU A 187 -19.55 -5.42 5.34
CA GLU A 187 -18.40 -5.06 4.53
C GLU A 187 -17.74 -3.77 5.03
N PHE A 188 -18.53 -2.76 5.36
CA PHE A 188 -18.01 -1.53 5.96
C PHE A 188 -17.33 -1.77 7.32
N ARG A 189 -17.85 -2.73 8.11
CA ARG A 189 -17.19 -3.20 9.34
C ARG A 189 -15.90 -3.97 9.08
N HIS A 190 -15.78 -4.62 7.93
CA HIS A 190 -14.53 -5.26 7.51
C HIS A 190 -13.50 -4.21 7.11
N TRP A 191 -13.91 -3.18 6.36
CA TRP A 191 -13.04 -2.09 5.91
C TRP A 191 -12.36 -1.34 7.05
N ILE A 192 -13.08 -0.97 8.10
CA ILE A 192 -12.49 -0.27 9.27
C ILE A 192 -11.45 -1.11 10.02
N LYS A 193 -11.37 -2.42 9.76
CA LYS A 193 -10.38 -3.32 10.37
C LYS A 193 -9.16 -3.55 9.49
N SER A 194 -9.14 -3.05 8.26
CA SER A 194 -8.03 -3.25 7.33
C SER A 194 -6.74 -2.57 7.80
N PHE A 195 -5.59 -3.05 7.33
CA PHE A 195 -4.33 -2.32 7.41
C PHE A 195 -4.26 -1.14 6.43
N ASN A 196 -5.15 -1.04 5.44
CA ASN A 196 -5.17 0.02 4.45
C ASN A 196 -5.90 1.27 4.98
N PRO A 197 -5.22 2.43 5.16
CA PRO A 197 -5.84 3.64 5.71
C PRO A 197 -6.95 4.22 4.84
N GLU A 198 -6.80 4.15 3.53
CA GLU A 198 -7.79 4.63 2.57
C GLU A 198 -9.08 3.80 2.67
N LEU A 199 -8.96 2.48 2.76
CA LEU A 199 -10.10 1.58 2.98
C LEU A 199 -10.74 1.79 4.35
N GLN A 200 -9.93 1.95 5.40
CA GLN A 200 -10.43 2.28 6.74
C GLN A 200 -11.25 3.58 6.71
N THR A 201 -10.79 4.57 5.95
CA THR A 201 -11.47 5.87 5.81
C THR A 201 -12.82 5.72 5.12
N TYR A 202 -12.89 5.00 3.99
CA TYR A 202 -14.18 4.68 3.37
C TYR A 202 -15.12 3.93 4.31
N GLY A 203 -14.60 2.98 5.10
CA GLY A 203 -15.38 2.24 6.09
C GLY A 203 -15.96 3.12 7.19
N VAL A 204 -15.18 4.10 7.68
CA VAL A 204 -15.64 5.09 8.67
C VAL A 204 -16.80 5.90 8.09
N ASP A 205 -16.61 6.49 6.92
CA ASP A 205 -17.61 7.34 6.28
C ASP A 205 -18.90 6.57 5.98
N ALA A 206 -18.78 5.33 5.49
CA ALA A 206 -19.93 4.48 5.22
C ALA A 206 -20.74 4.14 6.48
N LEU A 207 -20.07 3.79 7.58
CA LEU A 207 -20.73 3.47 8.84
C LEU A 207 -21.41 4.68 9.48
N GLU A 208 -20.76 5.85 9.45
CA GLU A 208 -21.34 7.08 9.97
C GLU A 208 -22.51 7.57 9.11
N TYR A 209 -22.42 7.40 7.79
CA TYR A 209 -23.54 7.68 6.89
C TYR A 209 -24.76 6.79 7.19
N LEU A 210 -24.55 5.49 7.41
CA LEU A 210 -25.62 4.55 7.81
C LEU A 210 -26.24 4.92 9.17
N GLU A 211 -25.41 5.31 10.15
CA GLU A 211 -25.90 5.72 11.47
C GLU A 211 -26.77 6.97 11.37
N LYS A 212 -26.28 8.00 10.68
CA LYS A 212 -26.94 9.31 10.54
C LYS A 212 -28.22 9.22 9.68
N ASN A 213 -28.15 8.57 8.52
CA ASN A 213 -29.22 8.66 7.51
C ASN A 213 -30.17 7.45 7.52
N LYS A 214 -29.71 6.29 7.98
CA LYS A 214 -30.50 5.04 7.95
C LYS A 214 -30.83 4.50 9.34
N LYS A 215 -30.44 5.24 10.40
CA LYS A 215 -30.69 4.90 11.81
C LYS A 215 -30.15 3.52 12.18
N VAL A 216 -29.04 3.12 11.56
CA VAL A 216 -28.32 1.90 11.91
C VAL A 216 -27.57 2.13 13.21
N LYS A 217 -27.74 1.24 14.19
CA LYS A 217 -27.03 1.37 15.47
C LYS A 217 -25.61 0.79 15.33
N LEU A 218 -24.60 1.66 15.47
CA LEU A 218 -23.22 1.21 15.57
C LEU A 218 -22.96 0.54 16.93
N THR A 219 -22.15 -0.51 16.92
CA THR A 219 -21.73 -1.18 18.15
C THR A 219 -20.67 -0.34 18.87
N GLU A 220 -20.47 -0.58 20.16
CA GLU A 220 -19.38 0.07 20.89
C GLU A 220 -17.99 -0.31 20.33
N SER A 221 -17.87 -1.50 19.71
CA SER A 221 -16.67 -1.91 19.00
C SER A 221 -16.45 -1.04 17.75
N ASP A 222 -17.49 -0.80 16.96
CA ASP A 222 -17.42 0.05 15.76
C ASP A 222 -16.98 1.47 16.15
N LYS A 223 -17.65 2.07 17.15
CA LYS A 223 -17.34 3.42 17.64
C LYS A 223 -15.93 3.53 18.22
N LYS A 224 -15.43 2.48 18.87
CA LYS A 224 -14.04 2.45 19.38
C LYS A 224 -13.04 2.49 18.23
N ILE A 225 -13.25 1.67 17.20
CA ILE A 225 -12.39 1.62 16.01
C ILE A 225 -12.44 2.96 15.26
N ILE A 226 -13.64 3.48 14.98
CA ILE A 226 -13.84 4.77 14.29
C ILE A 226 -13.10 5.90 15.02
N ARG A 227 -13.23 6.00 16.35
CA ARG A 227 -12.49 6.99 17.15
C ARG A 227 -10.98 6.82 17.07
N THR A 228 -10.48 5.61 16.84
CA THR A 228 -9.03 5.35 16.71
C THR A 228 -8.54 5.85 15.36
N ILE A 229 -9.23 5.45 14.29
CA ILE A 229 -8.93 5.88 12.92
C ILE A 229 -8.97 7.40 12.81
N LYS A 230 -10.01 8.06 13.34
CA LYS A 230 -10.14 9.53 13.35
C LYS A 230 -9.14 10.28 14.22
N LYS A 231 -8.55 9.61 15.21
CA LYS A 231 -7.48 10.20 16.04
C LYS A 231 -6.12 10.11 15.36
N ARG A 232 -5.95 9.18 14.41
CA ARG A 232 -4.72 8.98 13.67
C ARG A 232 -4.61 10.07 12.61
N ASN A 233 -3.52 10.84 12.63
CA ASN A 233 -3.27 11.88 11.65
C ASN A 233 -2.55 11.27 10.43
N SER A 234 -3.29 10.49 9.63
CA SER A 234 -2.70 9.79 8.49
C SER A 234 -2.86 10.57 7.20
N THR A 235 -1.79 10.64 6.40
CA THR A 235 -1.87 10.99 4.99
C THR A 235 -2.57 9.88 4.21
N LEU A 236 -3.51 10.25 3.35
CA LEU A 236 -4.24 9.40 2.42
C LEU A 236 -3.79 9.69 0.98
N ASN A 237 -3.72 8.63 0.18
CA ASN A 237 -3.60 8.74 -1.27
C ASN A 237 -4.95 9.21 -1.85
N THR A 238 -4.99 10.33 -2.57
CA THR A 238 -6.23 10.90 -3.12
C THR A 238 -6.22 11.10 -4.62
N CYS A 239 -7.42 11.24 -5.17
CA CYS A 239 -7.78 11.11 -6.58
C CYS A 239 -7.11 12.04 -7.61
N SER A 240 -6.33 13.02 -7.18
CA SER A 240 -5.49 13.84 -8.08
C SER A 240 -4.01 13.42 -8.04
N GLY A 241 -3.70 12.22 -7.52
CA GLY A 241 -2.34 11.87 -7.09
C GLY A 241 -1.85 12.76 -5.94
N CYS A 242 -2.78 13.50 -5.32
CA CYS A 242 -2.50 14.42 -4.23
C CYS A 242 -2.56 13.67 -2.90
N LEU A 243 -1.77 14.13 -1.96
CA LEU A 243 -1.69 13.58 -0.61
C LEU A 243 -2.55 14.46 0.29
N GLY A 244 -3.61 13.87 0.84
CA GLY A 244 -4.54 14.57 1.72
C GLY A 244 -4.37 14.06 3.15
N VAL A 245 -4.34 14.94 4.14
CA VAL A 245 -4.39 14.49 5.54
C VAL A 245 -5.83 14.10 5.86
N PHE A 246 -6.06 12.88 6.35
CA PHE A 246 -7.33 12.55 7.00
C PHE A 246 -7.37 13.34 8.31
N GLU A 247 -8.01 14.51 8.25
CA GLU A 247 -7.98 15.47 9.33
C GLU A 247 -8.55 14.83 10.60
N LYS A 248 -7.78 15.00 11.68
CA LYS A 248 -8.27 14.86 13.06
C LYS A 248 -9.61 15.58 13.12
N ALA A 249 -10.68 14.87 13.46
CA ALA A 249 -11.92 15.51 13.83
C ALA A 249 -11.64 16.36 15.08
N ASN A 250 -11.19 17.60 14.87
CA ASN A 250 -11.10 18.59 15.91
C ASN A 250 -12.54 18.90 16.27
N GLY A 251 -13.02 18.23 17.32
CA GLY A 251 -14.23 18.62 17.99
C GLY A 251 -13.97 19.96 18.64
N GLU A 252 -14.56 21.00 18.06
CA GLU A 252 -15.21 22.08 18.80
C GLU A 252 -16.70 22.05 18.45
#